data_AF-A0A7L0EVH9-F1
#
_entry.id   AF-A0A7L0EVH9-F1
#
_cell.length_a   1.000
_cell.length_b   1.000
_cell.length_c   1.000
_cell.angle_alpha   90.00
_cell.angle_beta   90.00
_cell.angle_gamma   90.00
#
_symmetry.space_group_name_H-M   'P 1'
#
loop_
_entity.id
_entity.type
_entity.pdbx_description
1 polymer ?
#
loop_
_entity_poly.entity_id
_entity_poly.type
_entity_poly.pdbx_seq_one_letter_code
_entity_poly.pdbx_strand_id
1 'polypeptide(L)'
;SPQEATEKEVERILALLQTHFTNDRQYAETPISFFEFVIDPNSFARTVENIFHVSFLIRDGLARLKLDENALPIIEPTKDEERRKDDHGAGARNQLVISLSHQEWK
;
A
#
# COMPACT_ATOMS: atom_id res chain seq x y z
N SER A 1 -6.62 4.14 23.24
CA SER A 1 -5.61 5.18 22.92
C SER A 1 -5.55 5.44 21.42
N PRO A 2 -5.14 6.63 20.96
CA PRO A 2 -4.99 6.95 19.52
C PRO A 2 -4.05 5.99 18.77
N GLN A 3 -3.01 5.48 19.45
CA GLN A 3 -2.10 4.47 18.92
C GLN A 3 -2.80 3.15 18.58
N GLU A 4 -3.65 2.63 19.48
CA GLU A 4 -4.42 1.40 19.25
C GLU A 4 -5.41 1.54 18.06
N ALA A 5 -5.95 2.74 17.84
CA ALA A 5 -6.80 2.99 16.68
C ALA A 5 -5.98 2.98 15.37
N THR A 6 -4.76 3.53 15.41
CA THR A 6 -3.84 3.53 14.25
C THR A 6 -3.40 2.11 13.90
N GLU A 7 -3.07 1.29 14.90
CA GLU A 7 -2.65 -0.11 14.71
C GLU A 7 -3.75 -0.95 14.06
N LYS A 8 -4.99 -0.82 14.55
CA LYS A 8 -6.16 -1.50 13.97
C LYS A 8 -6.41 -1.12 12.51
N GLU A 9 -6.22 0.16 12.15
CA GLU A 9 -6.39 0.59 10.76
C GLU A 9 -5.29 0.03 9.85
N VAL A 10 -4.05 -0.03 10.33
CA VAL A 10 -2.95 -0.67 9.59
C VAL A 10 -3.23 -2.15 9.35
N GLU A 11 -3.69 -2.88 10.38
CA GLU A 11 -4.09 -4.28 10.26
C GLU A 11 -5.26 -4.46 9.28
N ARG A 12 -6.27 -3.59 9.35
CA ARG A 12 -7.43 -3.61 8.44
C ARG A 12 -7.00 -3.39 6.99
N ILE A 13 -6.14 -2.41 6.74
CA ILE A 13 -5.63 -2.10 5.39
C ILE A 13 -4.80 -3.26 4.86
N LEU A 14 -3.95 -3.88 5.69
CA LEU A 14 -3.21 -5.07 5.30
C LEU A 14 -4.14 -6.22 4.92
N ALA A 15 -5.17 -6.48 5.72
CA ALA A 15 -6.14 -7.53 5.44
C ALA A 15 -6.89 -7.29 4.12
N LEU A 16 -7.28 -6.04 3.83
CA LEU A 16 -7.89 -5.68 2.54
C LEU A 16 -6.94 -5.94 1.38
N LEU A 17 -5.69 -5.51 1.51
CA LEU A 17 -4.67 -5.73 0.49
C LEU A 17 -4.47 -7.24 0.24
N GLN A 18 -4.31 -8.04 1.28
CA GLN A 18 -4.11 -9.49 1.15
C GLN A 18 -5.34 -10.19 0.56
N THR A 19 -6.55 -9.83 1.00
CA THR A 19 -7.81 -10.41 0.54
C THR A 19 -7.98 -10.30 -0.98
N HIS A 20 -7.56 -9.16 -1.55
CA HIS A 20 -7.59 -8.95 -3.00
C HIS A 20 -6.71 -9.95 -3.76
N PHE A 21 -5.59 -10.39 -3.20
CA PHE A 21 -4.65 -11.32 -3.84
C PHE A 21 -4.91 -12.79 -3.51
N THR A 22 -5.65 -13.12 -2.44
CA THR A 22 -5.94 -14.51 -2.06
C THR A 22 -7.25 -15.06 -2.63
N ASN A 23 -8.25 -14.21 -2.88
CA ASN A 23 -9.60 -14.68 -3.15
C ASN A 23 -9.91 -14.98 -4.62
N ASP A 24 -9.05 -14.58 -5.55
CA ASP A 24 -9.39 -14.67 -6.97
C ASP A 24 -8.24 -15.27 -7.79
N ARG A 25 -8.33 -16.55 -8.17
CA ARG A 25 -7.31 -17.19 -9.04
C ARG A 25 -7.18 -16.51 -10.40
N GLN A 26 -8.16 -15.69 -10.79
CA GLN A 26 -8.15 -14.93 -12.04
C GLN A 26 -7.45 -13.56 -11.89
N TYR A 27 -7.36 -13.01 -10.67
CA TYR A 27 -6.78 -11.69 -10.38
C TYR A 27 -5.65 -11.71 -9.33
N ALA A 28 -5.22 -12.89 -8.87
CA ALA A 28 -4.14 -13.07 -7.90
C ALA A 28 -2.79 -12.46 -8.34
N GLU A 29 -2.68 -12.06 -9.62
CA GLU A 29 -1.51 -11.40 -10.19
C GLU A 29 -1.82 -9.98 -10.72
N THR A 30 -3.05 -9.47 -10.55
CA THR A 30 -3.38 -8.11 -11.01
C THR A 30 -2.95 -7.10 -9.95
N PRO A 31 -1.97 -6.23 -10.27
CA PRO A 31 -1.54 -5.20 -9.34
C PRO A 31 -2.65 -4.16 -9.12
N ILE A 32 -2.81 -3.70 -7.87
CA ILE A 32 -3.82 -2.69 -7.53
C ILE A 32 -3.23 -1.31 -7.75
N SER A 33 -3.95 -0.40 -8.42
CA SER A 33 -3.59 1.01 -8.46
C SER A 33 -3.46 1.57 -7.05
N PHE A 34 -2.32 2.17 -6.72
CA PHE A 34 -2.10 2.76 -5.41
C PHE A 34 -3.16 3.81 -5.08
N PHE A 35 -3.50 4.67 -6.05
CA PHE A 35 -4.50 5.72 -5.86
C PHE A 35 -5.89 5.15 -5.60
N GLU A 36 -6.33 4.14 -6.35
CA GLU A 36 -7.62 3.49 -6.11
C GLU A 36 -7.68 2.83 -4.73
N PHE A 37 -6.55 2.34 -4.22
CA PHE A 37 -6.47 1.71 -2.92
C PHE A 37 -6.56 2.70 -1.75
N VAL A 38 -5.94 3.89 -1.86
CA VAL A 38 -5.88 4.86 -0.76
C VAL A 38 -6.93 5.97 -0.81
N ILE A 39 -7.53 6.24 -1.97
CA ILE A 39 -8.48 7.34 -2.13
C ILE A 39 -9.81 6.99 -1.44
N ASP A 40 -10.22 7.88 -0.53
CA ASP A 40 -11.61 7.97 -0.09
C ASP A 40 -12.30 9.08 -0.89
N PRO A 41 -13.35 8.75 -1.68
CA PRO A 41 -14.01 9.73 -2.55
C PRO A 41 -14.81 10.79 -1.78
N ASN A 42 -15.02 10.60 -0.48
CA ASN A 42 -15.83 11.44 0.37
C ASN A 42 -15.00 12.20 1.43
N SER A 43 -13.70 11.95 1.54
CA SER A 43 -12.82 12.67 2.47
C SER A 43 -11.35 12.66 2.07
N PHE A 44 -10.84 13.86 1.80
CA PHE A 44 -9.41 14.08 1.61
C PHE A 44 -8.60 13.71 2.85
N ALA A 45 -9.09 14.03 4.05
CA ALA A 45 -8.40 13.69 5.30
C ALA A 45 -8.24 12.18 5.47
N ARG A 46 -9.29 11.40 5.16
CA ARG A 46 -9.21 9.92 5.18
C ARG A 46 -8.27 9.38 4.11
N THR A 47 -8.19 10.03 2.94
CA THR A 47 -7.20 9.67 1.91
C THR A 47 -5.77 9.87 2.43
N VAL A 48 -5.49 10.99 3.11
CA VAL A 48 -4.18 11.25 3.72
C VAL A 48 -3.88 10.24 4.84
N GLU A 49 -4.85 9.90 5.67
CA GLU A 49 -4.73 8.85 6.70
C GLU A 49 -4.44 7.47 6.09
N ASN A 50 -5.15 7.08 5.03
CA ASN A 50 -4.90 5.84 4.30
C ASN A 50 -3.46 5.79 3.75
N ILE A 51 -2.99 6.88 3.13
CA ILE A 51 -1.60 6.99 2.65
C ILE A 51 -0.62 6.81 3.80
N PHE A 52 -0.89 7.44 4.95
CA PHE A 52 -0.05 7.34 6.13
C PHE A 52 0.00 5.90 6.67
N HIS A 53 -1.13 5.19 6.74
CA HIS A 53 -1.17 3.80 7.17
C HIS A 53 -0.44 2.86 6.19
N VAL A 54 -0.61 3.05 4.88
CA VAL A 54 0.13 2.28 3.87
C VAL A 54 1.64 2.51 3.97
N SER A 55 2.08 3.71 4.35
CA SER A 55 3.50 3.99 4.57
C SER A 55 4.12 3.09 5.65
N PHE A 56 3.35 2.71 6.69
CA PHE A 56 3.80 1.74 7.68
C PHE A 56 3.92 0.34 7.11
N LEU A 57 2.98 -0.10 6.28
CA LEU A 57 3.05 -1.40 5.61
C LEU A 57 4.30 -1.51 4.73
N ILE A 58 4.65 -0.45 4.01
CA ILE A 58 5.85 -0.40 3.17
C ILE A 58 7.11 -0.39 4.03
N ARG A 59 7.15 0.45 5.07
CA ARG A 59 8.28 0.52 6.02
C ARG A 59 8.56 -0.83 6.67
N ASP A 60 7.51 -1.56 7.03
CA ASP A 60 7.59 -2.83 7.75
C ASP A 60 7.72 -4.05 6.80
N GLY A 61 7.86 -3.79 5.49
CA GLY A 61 8.06 -4.80 4.45
C GLY A 61 6.85 -5.70 4.21
N LEU A 62 5.65 -5.27 4.61
CA LEU A 62 4.38 -5.99 4.44
C LEU A 62 3.74 -5.72 3.07
N ALA A 63 4.04 -4.57 2.49
CA ALA A 63 3.61 -4.18 1.15
C ALA A 63 4.76 -3.52 0.39
N ARG A 64 4.63 -3.45 -0.93
CA ARG A 64 5.59 -2.75 -1.79
C ARG A 64 4.89 -1.91 -2.84
N LEU A 65 5.52 -0.79 -3.18
CA LEU A 65 5.14 0.06 -4.30
C LEU A 65 6.02 -0.22 -5.52
N LYS A 66 5.40 -0.26 -6.68
CA LYS A 66 6.07 -0.32 -7.99
C LYS A 66 5.38 0.62 -8.96
N LEU A 67 6.04 0.84 -10.10
CA LEU A 67 5.40 1.45 -11.25
C LEU A 67 4.99 0.33 -12.22
N ASP A 68 3.81 0.46 -12.81
CA ASP A 68 3.36 -0.39 -13.91
C ASP A 68 4.01 0.02 -15.25
N GLU A 69 3.59 -0.60 -16.34
CA GLU A 69 4.08 -0.31 -17.70
C GLU A 69 3.79 1.14 -18.15
N ASN A 70 2.79 1.79 -17.55
CA ASN A 70 2.40 3.16 -17.82
C ASN A 70 3.04 4.17 -16.86
N ALA A 71 4.01 3.73 -16.05
CA ALA A 71 4.63 4.52 -14.98
C ALA A 71 3.64 5.00 -13.90
N LEU A 72 2.53 4.27 -13.69
CA LEU A 72 1.56 4.53 -12.64
C LEU A 72 1.86 3.70 -11.39
N PRO A 73 1.67 4.26 -10.18
CA PRO A 73 1.97 3.57 -8.93
C PRO A 73 0.98 2.45 -8.66
N ILE A 74 1.51 1.27 -8.38
CA ILE A 74 0.77 0.08 -7.98
C ILE A 74 1.26 -0.45 -6.64
N ILE A 75 0.36 -1.06 -5.87
CA ILE A 75 0.63 -1.68 -4.57
C ILE A 75 0.32 -3.17 -4.59
N GLU A 76 1.17 -3.96 -3.95
CA GLU A 76 0.99 -5.40 -3.76
C GLU A 76 1.55 -5.84 -2.39
N PRO A 77 1.03 -6.93 -1.80
CA PRO A 77 1.59 -7.51 -0.59
C PRO A 77 2.95 -8.14 -0.87
N THR A 78 3.88 -8.03 0.08
CA THR A 78 5.19 -8.69 -0.01
C THR A 78 5.04 -10.18 0.32
N LYS A 79 5.63 -11.07 -0.48
CA LYS A 79 5.64 -12.51 -0.16
C LYS A 79 6.67 -12.81 0.93
N ASP A 80 6.38 -13.80 1.79
CA ASP A 80 7.27 -14.17 2.90
C ASP A 80 8.71 -14.52 2.47
N GLU A 81 8.88 -15.06 1.26
CA GLU A 81 10.18 -15.39 0.68
C GLU A 81 11.02 -14.15 0.34
N GLU A 82 10.35 -13.06 -0.06
CA GLU A 82 10.99 -11.77 -0.38
C GLU A 82 11.35 -11.02 0.91
N ARG A 83 10.47 -11.10 1.92
CA ARG A 83 10.67 -10.46 3.23
C ARG A 83 11.93 -10.96 3.96
N ARG A 84 12.29 -12.24 3.78
CA ARG A 84 13.52 -12.83 4.34
C ARG A 84 14.79 -12.43 3.60
N LYS A 85 14.69 -12.04 2.32
CA LYS A 85 15.84 -11.60 1.51
C LYS A 85 16.22 -10.14 1.80
N ASP A 86 15.24 -9.29 2.09
CA ASP A 86 15.47 -7.86 2.37
C ASP A 86 16.13 -7.59 3.73
N ASP A 87 16.12 -8.57 4.64
CA ASP A 87 16.75 -8.48 5.97
C ASP A 87 18.30 -8.51 5.91
N HIS A 88 18.89 -8.87 4.76
CA HIS A 88 20.34 -9.00 4.57
C HIS A 88 21.02 -7.81 3.86
N GLY A 89 20.33 -6.67 3.80
CA GLY A 89 20.96 -5.39 3.53
C GLY A 89 20.34 -4.68 2.34
N ALA A 90 19.82 -3.48 2.62
CA ALA A 90 19.61 -2.39 1.66
C ALA A 90 19.14 -2.81 0.26
N GLY A 91 18.30 -3.84 0.15
CA GLY A 91 17.59 -4.21 -1.06
C GLY A 91 16.80 -2.98 -1.48
N ALA A 92 16.98 -2.56 -2.74
CA ALA A 92 16.58 -1.27 -3.28
C ALA A 92 15.30 -0.74 -2.61
N ARG A 93 15.47 0.16 -1.63
CA ARG A 93 14.37 0.93 -1.06
C ARG A 93 13.86 1.81 -2.19
N ASN A 94 12.89 1.30 -2.94
CA ASN A 94 12.20 2.04 -3.98
C ASN A 94 11.41 3.17 -3.28
N GLN A 95 12.10 4.29 -3.04
CA GLN A 95 11.50 5.50 -2.49
C GLN A 95 10.74 6.17 -3.62
N LEU A 96 9.43 5.91 -3.68
CA LEU A 96 8.54 6.60 -4.59
C LEU A 96 7.99 7.84 -3.88
N VAL A 97 8.24 9.02 -4.45
CA VAL A 97 7.65 10.28 -3.99
C VAL A 97 6.41 10.55 -4.81
N ILE A 98 5.26 10.65 -4.15
CA ILE A 98 3.95 10.88 -4.78
C ILE A 98 3.42 12.22 -4.28
N SER A 99 3.00 13.09 -5.20
CA SER A 99 2.26 14.32 -4.90
C SER A 99 0.76 14.09 -5.12
N LEU A 100 -0.06 14.54 -4.17
CA LEU A 100 -1.51 14.57 -4.30
C LEU A 100 -2.04 15.85 -3.67
N SER A 101 -2.54 16.76 -4.50
CA SER A 101 -3.22 17.98 -4.06
C SER A 101 -4.71 17.73 -3.82
N HIS A 102 -5.36 18.62 -3.07
CA HIS A 102 -6.81 18.57 -2.89
C HIS A 102 -7.60 18.75 -4.21
N GLN A 103 -7.00 19.38 -5.22
CA GLN A 103 -7.60 19.52 -6.55
C GLN A 103 -7.53 18.22 -7.33
N GLU A 104 -6.40 17.51 -7.28
CA GLU A 104 -6.22 16.20 -7.93
C GLU A 104 -7.02 15.08 -7.26
N TRP A 105 -7.32 15.23 -5.95
CA TRP A 105 -8.17 14.29 -5.22
C TRP A 105 -9.66 14.38 -5.62
N LYS A 106 -10.13 15.55 -6.09
CA LYS A 106 -11.53 15.76 -6.50
C LYS A 106 -11.79 15.27 -7.91
#